data_AF-A0A7K0BX46-F1
#
_entry.id   AF-A0A7K0BX46-F1
#
_cell.length_a   1.000
_cell.length_b   1.000
_cell.length_c   1.000
_cell.angle_alpha   90.00
_cell.angle_beta   90.00
_cell.angle_gamma   90.00
#
_symmetry.space_group_name_H-M   'P 1'
#
loop_
_entity.id
_entity.type
_entity.pdbx_description
1 polymer ?
#
loop_
_entity_poly.entity_id
_entity_poly.type
_entity_poly.pdbx_seq_one_letter_code
_entity_poly.pdbx_strand_id
1 'polypeptide(L)'
;MGAIADVVDRMREIDRELDPRDGVACFNRVYLRVTELVAARLTEGFFEDGRFVERLDELFAGLYFANVADGGADPSWRPLFQARDDHAVWSLQFVLAGINAHVNHDLALAVVAACAERGVEPGTRPVHADFLRVNELLAQVEAQARGEVEPELLKFATKEAEALKHIVGSFSIARARDMAWCTVEALWPQREIHRLYDTSVAILAQTVGLTGRLLVTPVIPASAFD
;
A
#
# COMPACT_ATOMS: atom_id res chain seq x y z
N MET A 1 -18.53 6.36 -15.66
CA MET A 1 -17.90 5.31 -14.84
C MET A 1 -18.17 5.62 -13.38
N GLY A 2 -18.17 4.60 -12.51
CA GLY A 2 -18.04 4.81 -11.06
C GLY A 2 -16.60 5.22 -10.75
N ALA A 3 -16.37 5.88 -9.63
CA ALA A 3 -15.09 6.53 -9.39
C ALA A 3 -13.95 5.52 -9.16
N ILE A 4 -14.25 4.33 -8.62
CA ILE A 4 -13.26 3.23 -8.54
C ILE A 4 -12.86 2.69 -9.92
N ALA A 5 -13.73 2.79 -10.94
CA ALA A 5 -13.37 2.38 -12.30
C ALA A 5 -12.33 3.34 -12.89
N ASP A 6 -12.46 4.65 -12.62
CA ASP A 6 -11.47 5.64 -13.06
C ASP A 6 -10.11 5.42 -12.37
N VAL A 7 -10.11 4.99 -11.10
CA VAL A 7 -8.90 4.57 -10.37
C VAL A 7 -8.23 3.38 -11.07
N VAL A 8 -9.00 2.32 -11.38
CA VAL A 8 -8.49 1.13 -12.09
C VAL A 8 -7.91 1.50 -13.44
N ASP A 9 -8.60 2.33 -14.21
CA ASP A 9 -8.13 2.76 -15.53
C ASP A 9 -6.84 3.57 -15.42
N ARG A 10 -6.71 4.45 -14.43
CA ARG A 10 -5.46 5.19 -14.19
C ARG A 10 -4.30 4.26 -13.80
N MET A 11 -4.52 3.25 -12.98
CA MET A 11 -3.47 2.27 -12.66
C MET A 11 -3.03 1.45 -13.87
N ARG A 12 -3.95 1.12 -14.77
CA ARG A 12 -3.63 0.45 -16.05
C ARG A 12 -2.90 1.35 -17.02
N GLU A 13 -3.10 2.67 -16.97
CA GLU A 13 -2.26 3.63 -17.68
C GLU A 13 -0.85 3.65 -17.13
N ILE A 14 -0.70 3.77 -15.80
CA ILE A 14 0.60 3.77 -15.13
C ILE A 14 1.39 2.50 -15.48
N ASP A 15 0.75 1.32 -15.44
CA ASP A 15 1.44 0.05 -15.79
C ASP A 15 1.90 0.01 -17.26
N ARG A 16 1.19 0.68 -18.17
CA ARG A 16 1.58 0.78 -19.60
C ARG A 16 2.68 1.82 -19.85
N GLU A 17 2.78 2.82 -18.99
CA GLU A 17 3.75 3.93 -19.10
C GLU A 17 5.14 3.55 -18.55
N LEU A 18 5.17 2.66 -17.55
CA LEU A 18 6.40 2.29 -16.84
C LEU A 18 7.07 1.04 -17.42
N ASP A 19 8.39 0.94 -17.25
CA ASP A 19 9.13 -0.27 -17.56
C ASP A 19 8.62 -1.44 -16.68
N PRO A 20 8.44 -2.67 -17.21
CA PRO A 20 7.97 -3.80 -16.41
C PRO A 20 8.82 -4.09 -15.16
N ARG A 21 10.13 -3.78 -15.18
CA ARG A 21 11.08 -3.95 -14.08
C ARG A 21 11.12 -2.78 -13.11
N ASP A 22 10.49 -1.66 -13.45
CA ASP A 22 10.40 -0.50 -12.57
C ASP A 22 9.77 -0.90 -11.23
N GLY A 23 10.39 -0.50 -10.12
CA GLY A 23 9.91 -0.83 -8.79
C GLY A 23 8.52 -0.28 -8.48
N VAL A 24 8.18 0.91 -8.99
CA VAL A 24 6.84 1.49 -8.90
C VAL A 24 5.85 0.66 -9.70
N ALA A 25 6.23 0.18 -10.89
CA ALA A 25 5.38 -0.72 -11.69
C ALA A 25 5.14 -2.06 -10.97
N CYS A 26 6.15 -2.61 -10.30
CA CYS A 26 6.02 -3.83 -9.48
C CYS A 26 4.95 -3.66 -8.39
N PHE A 27 4.99 -2.55 -7.64
CA PHE A 27 3.96 -2.26 -6.65
C PHE A 27 2.58 -1.96 -7.28
N ASN A 28 2.54 -1.17 -8.36
CA ASN A 28 1.30 -0.78 -9.04
C ASN A 28 0.46 -1.99 -9.46
N ARG A 29 1.09 -3.05 -9.98
CA ARG A 29 0.37 -4.27 -10.38
C ARG A 29 -0.30 -4.99 -9.21
N VAL A 30 0.38 -5.06 -8.07
CA VAL A 30 -0.21 -5.65 -6.85
C VAL A 30 -1.36 -4.78 -6.35
N TYR A 31 -1.19 -3.46 -6.36
CA TYR A 31 -2.25 -2.55 -5.95
C TYR A 31 -3.47 -2.61 -6.88
N LEU A 32 -3.27 -2.57 -8.20
CA LEU A 32 -4.32 -2.74 -9.21
C LEU A 32 -5.13 -4.02 -8.97
N ARG A 33 -4.47 -5.15 -8.70
CA ARG A 33 -5.14 -6.42 -8.43
C ARG A 33 -6.05 -6.34 -7.20
N VAL A 34 -5.61 -5.67 -6.14
CA VAL A 34 -6.42 -5.45 -4.92
C VAL A 34 -7.60 -4.53 -5.23
N THR A 35 -7.38 -3.42 -5.93
CA THR A 35 -8.44 -2.45 -6.27
C THR A 35 -9.50 -3.08 -7.17
N GLU A 36 -9.11 -3.91 -8.16
CA GLU A 36 -10.07 -4.66 -8.98
C GLU A 36 -10.93 -5.61 -8.14
N LEU A 37 -10.34 -6.27 -7.13
CA LEU A 37 -11.09 -7.13 -6.21
C LEU A 37 -12.08 -6.30 -5.37
N VAL A 38 -11.66 -5.14 -4.84
CA VAL A 38 -12.55 -4.22 -4.11
C VAL A 38 -13.70 -3.75 -5.01
N ALA A 39 -13.40 -3.37 -6.25
CA ALA A 39 -14.41 -2.96 -7.24
C ALA A 39 -15.44 -4.07 -7.50
N ALA A 40 -15.00 -5.31 -7.67
CA ALA A 40 -15.90 -6.46 -7.82
C ALA A 40 -16.80 -6.61 -6.58
N ARG A 41 -16.23 -6.56 -5.37
CA ARG A 41 -16.98 -6.72 -4.11
C ARG A 41 -17.97 -5.58 -3.84
N LEU A 42 -17.67 -4.37 -4.29
CA LEU A 42 -18.62 -3.25 -4.27
C LEU A 42 -19.87 -3.57 -5.10
N THR A 43 -19.71 -4.14 -6.30
CA THR A 43 -20.86 -4.52 -7.14
C THR A 43 -21.69 -5.67 -6.56
N GLU A 44 -21.07 -6.54 -5.76
CA GLU A 44 -21.74 -7.65 -5.06
C GLU A 44 -22.50 -7.22 -3.80
N GLY A 45 -22.39 -5.95 -3.38
CA GLY A 45 -22.98 -5.48 -2.11
C GLY A 45 -22.30 -6.06 -0.87
N PHE A 46 -21.01 -6.40 -0.97
CA PHE A 46 -20.23 -6.98 0.12
C PHE A 46 -20.01 -6.02 1.30
N PHE A 47 -20.05 -4.71 1.06
CA PHE A 47 -19.83 -3.67 2.07
C PHE A 47 -21.17 -3.11 2.59
N GLU A 48 -21.23 -2.75 3.87
CA GLU A 48 -22.42 -2.12 4.47
C GLU A 48 -22.64 -0.72 3.92
N ASP A 49 -21.57 0.02 3.72
CA ASP A 49 -21.54 1.33 3.08
C ASP A 49 -20.56 1.32 1.90
N GLY A 50 -21.00 0.74 0.79
CA GLY A 50 -20.20 0.71 -0.44
C GLY A 50 -19.79 2.10 -0.95
N ARG A 51 -20.58 3.15 -0.68
CA ARG A 51 -20.21 4.52 -1.05
C ARG A 51 -19.06 5.07 -0.20
N PHE A 52 -19.02 4.71 1.09
CA PHE A 52 -17.87 5.01 1.94
C PHE A 52 -16.61 4.35 1.37
N VAL A 53 -16.70 3.06 1.04
CA VAL A 53 -15.55 2.28 0.57
C VAL A 53 -15.06 2.77 -0.79
N GLU A 54 -15.97 3.08 -1.72
CA GLU A 54 -15.61 3.68 -3.02
C GLU A 54 -14.87 5.02 -2.82
N ARG A 55 -15.41 5.91 -1.97
CA ARG A 55 -14.76 7.20 -1.70
C ARG A 55 -13.41 7.06 -0.99
N LEU A 56 -13.30 6.11 -0.06
CA LEU A 56 -12.04 5.80 0.61
C LEU A 56 -11.01 5.30 -0.40
N ASP A 57 -11.39 4.42 -1.32
CA ASP A 57 -10.51 3.89 -2.36
C ASP A 57 -10.00 5.01 -3.29
N GLU A 58 -10.86 5.94 -3.70
CA GLU A 58 -10.46 7.12 -4.48
C GLU A 58 -9.42 8.00 -3.75
N LEU A 59 -9.68 8.33 -2.48
CA LEU A 59 -8.78 9.16 -1.67
C LEU A 59 -7.44 8.46 -1.46
N PHE A 60 -7.50 7.15 -1.21
CA PHE A 60 -6.32 6.32 -1.00
C PHE A 60 -5.48 6.23 -2.28
N ALA A 61 -6.09 5.93 -3.42
CA ALA A 61 -5.43 5.90 -4.72
C ALA A 61 -4.89 7.27 -5.12
N GLY A 62 -5.61 8.35 -4.80
CA GLY A 62 -5.19 9.72 -5.06
C GLY A 62 -3.85 10.07 -4.40
N LEU A 63 -3.61 9.60 -3.18
CA LEU A 63 -2.31 9.78 -2.49
C LEU A 63 -1.17 9.06 -3.22
N TYR A 64 -1.41 7.84 -3.70
CA TYR A 64 -0.44 7.12 -4.52
C TYR A 64 -0.20 7.83 -5.86
N PHE A 65 -1.26 8.25 -6.57
CA PHE A 65 -1.14 8.93 -7.86
C PHE A 65 -0.41 10.27 -7.77
N ALA A 66 -0.58 11.01 -6.66
CA ALA A 66 0.19 12.22 -6.40
C ALA A 66 1.69 11.92 -6.36
N ASN A 67 2.09 10.84 -5.67
CA ASN A 67 3.49 10.39 -5.61
C ASN A 67 4.01 9.90 -6.96
N VAL A 68 3.18 9.25 -7.78
CA VAL A 68 3.57 8.88 -9.15
C VAL A 68 3.84 10.12 -10.00
N ALA A 69 3.03 11.17 -9.86
CA ALA A 69 3.16 12.41 -10.62
C ALA A 69 4.35 13.28 -10.17
N ASP A 70 4.67 13.30 -8.89
CA ASP A 70 5.75 14.14 -8.33
C ASP A 70 7.11 13.42 -8.18
N GLY A 71 7.15 12.11 -8.44
CA GLY A 71 8.36 11.31 -8.33
C GLY A 71 8.69 10.86 -6.91
N GLY A 72 7.68 10.71 -6.03
CA GLY A 72 7.84 10.26 -4.66
C GLY A 72 8.42 11.36 -3.77
N ALA A 73 7.90 12.59 -3.88
CA ALA A 73 8.37 13.71 -3.08
C ALA A 73 8.11 13.48 -1.58
N ASP A 74 7.03 12.78 -1.23
CA ASP A 74 6.70 12.42 0.15
C ASP A 74 7.79 11.51 0.76
N PRO A 75 8.29 11.81 1.99
CA PRO A 75 9.31 10.99 2.64
C PRO A 75 8.96 9.50 2.78
N SER A 76 7.68 9.14 2.89
CA SER A 76 7.21 7.76 3.00
C SER A 76 7.41 6.95 1.71
N TRP A 77 7.23 7.59 0.55
CA TRP A 77 7.33 7.00 -0.77
C TRP A 77 8.73 7.10 -1.39
N ARG A 78 9.48 8.14 -1.01
CA ARG A 78 10.81 8.45 -1.53
C ARG A 78 11.75 7.25 -1.67
N PRO A 79 11.84 6.30 -0.70
CA PRO A 79 12.76 5.17 -0.84
C PRO A 79 12.46 4.28 -2.05
N LEU A 80 11.18 3.99 -2.32
CA LEU A 80 10.76 3.20 -3.47
C LEU A 80 11.11 3.93 -4.77
N PHE A 81 10.75 5.21 -4.86
CA PHE A 81 10.99 6.01 -6.06
C PHE A 81 12.48 6.24 -6.34
N GLN A 82 13.32 6.40 -5.31
CA GLN A 82 14.76 6.54 -5.47
C GLN A 82 15.44 5.24 -5.93
N ALA A 83 14.91 4.08 -5.51
CA ALA A 83 15.46 2.77 -5.85
C ALA A 83 14.82 2.14 -7.10
N ARG A 84 13.82 2.77 -7.72
CA ARG A 84 12.92 2.16 -8.72
C ARG A 84 13.61 1.52 -9.92
N ASP A 85 14.80 1.99 -10.28
CA ASP A 85 15.60 1.49 -11.42
C ASP A 85 16.79 0.62 -10.96
N ASP A 86 16.92 0.35 -9.67
CA ASP A 86 18.03 -0.45 -9.13
C ASP A 86 17.80 -1.94 -9.35
N HIS A 87 18.50 -2.49 -10.34
CA HIS A 87 18.46 -3.92 -10.68
C HIS A 87 19.04 -4.85 -9.59
N ALA A 88 19.68 -4.32 -8.56
CA ALA A 88 20.13 -5.10 -7.41
C ALA A 88 19.02 -5.30 -6.35
N VAL A 89 17.87 -4.64 -6.51
CA VAL A 89 16.70 -4.76 -5.64
C VAL A 89 15.67 -5.67 -6.29
N TRP A 90 15.15 -6.63 -5.52
CA TRP A 90 14.19 -7.60 -6.03
C TRP A 90 12.80 -6.98 -6.18
N SER A 91 12.01 -7.41 -7.17
CA SER A 91 10.63 -6.93 -7.38
C SER A 91 9.76 -7.05 -6.12
N LEU A 92 9.98 -8.10 -5.32
CA LEU A 92 9.28 -8.29 -4.05
C LEU A 92 9.64 -7.22 -3.01
N GLN A 93 10.90 -6.77 -2.96
CA GLN A 93 11.30 -5.67 -2.08
C GLN A 93 10.60 -4.37 -2.47
N PHE A 94 10.43 -4.10 -3.77
CA PHE A 94 9.66 -2.95 -4.25
C PHE A 94 8.18 -3.03 -3.86
N VAL A 95 7.56 -4.21 -4.02
CA VAL A 95 6.18 -4.43 -3.56
C VAL A 95 6.05 -4.15 -2.06
N LEU A 96 6.97 -4.69 -1.24
CA LEU A 96 6.95 -4.46 0.20
C LEU A 96 7.19 -2.99 0.58
N ALA A 97 8.10 -2.30 -0.13
CA ALA A 97 8.34 -0.87 0.07
C ALA A 97 7.10 -0.02 -0.28
N GLY A 98 6.41 -0.37 -1.36
CA GLY A 98 5.16 0.26 -1.75
C GLY A 98 4.02 -0.02 -0.77
N ILE A 99 3.85 -1.26 -0.30
CA ILE A 99 2.85 -1.56 0.74
C ILE A 99 3.19 -0.83 2.05
N ASN A 100 4.47 -0.74 2.40
CA ASN A 100 4.90 0.03 3.57
C ASN A 100 4.50 1.51 3.45
N ALA A 101 4.78 2.17 2.32
CA ALA A 101 4.36 3.56 2.11
C ALA A 101 2.83 3.67 2.10
N HIS A 102 2.16 2.87 1.27
CA HIS A 102 0.73 3.00 1.05
C HIS A 102 -0.09 2.62 2.29
N VAL A 103 0.15 1.46 2.90
CA VAL A 103 -0.66 1.00 4.05
C VAL A 103 -0.26 1.71 5.35
N ASN A 104 1.04 1.87 5.63
CA ASN A 104 1.46 2.44 6.93
C ASN A 104 1.43 3.98 6.96
N HIS A 105 1.34 4.66 5.81
CA HIS A 105 1.21 6.12 5.75
C HIS A 105 -0.14 6.53 5.13
N ASP A 106 -0.37 6.25 3.85
CA ASP A 106 -1.50 6.83 3.12
C ASP A 106 -2.86 6.38 3.65
N LEU A 107 -3.00 5.13 4.10
CA LEU A 107 -4.30 4.57 4.50
C LEU A 107 -4.91 5.34 5.67
N ALA A 108 -4.12 5.71 6.66
CA ALA A 108 -4.61 6.47 7.80
C ALA A 108 -5.08 7.87 7.38
N LEU A 109 -4.35 8.51 6.47
CA LEU A 109 -4.72 9.83 5.92
C LEU A 109 -6.03 9.74 5.11
N ALA A 110 -6.16 8.73 4.26
CA ALA A 110 -7.35 8.50 3.46
C ALA A 110 -8.59 8.24 4.32
N VAL A 111 -8.47 7.42 5.38
CA VAL A 111 -9.58 7.18 6.32
C VAL A 111 -9.98 8.46 7.07
N VAL A 112 -9.01 9.21 7.57
CA VAL A 112 -9.30 10.49 8.26
C VAL A 112 -10.00 11.47 7.31
N ALA A 113 -9.52 11.60 6.07
CA ALA A 113 -10.12 12.46 5.06
C ALA A 113 -11.56 12.02 4.72
N ALA A 114 -11.77 10.73 4.44
CA ALA A 114 -13.10 10.20 4.10
C ALA A 114 -14.11 10.40 5.25
N CYS A 115 -13.67 10.19 6.50
CA CYS A 115 -14.49 10.40 7.68
C CYS A 115 -14.82 11.88 7.89
N ALA A 116 -13.84 12.77 7.70
CA ALA A 116 -14.02 14.20 7.82
C ALA A 116 -14.98 14.76 6.77
N GLU A 117 -14.85 14.33 5.50
CA GLU A 117 -15.75 14.73 4.40
C GLU A 117 -17.21 14.39 4.69
N ARG A 118 -17.47 13.27 5.37
CA ARG A 118 -18.81 12.79 5.69
C ARG A 118 -19.31 13.20 7.08
N GLY A 119 -18.47 13.82 7.91
CA GLY A 119 -18.80 14.16 9.29
C GLY A 119 -19.11 12.93 10.16
N VAL A 120 -18.44 11.80 9.90
CA VAL A 120 -18.60 10.55 10.66
C VAL A 120 -17.34 10.22 11.45
N GLU A 121 -17.50 9.58 12.60
CA GLU A 121 -16.37 9.16 13.42
C GLU A 121 -15.83 7.79 12.97
N PRO A 122 -14.51 7.60 12.76
CA PRO A 122 -13.94 6.37 12.22
C PRO A 122 -14.35 5.10 12.97
N GLY A 123 -14.41 5.15 14.31
CA GLY A 123 -14.74 4.00 15.16
C GLY A 123 -16.20 3.54 15.08
N THR A 124 -17.06 4.25 14.36
CA THR A 124 -18.48 3.92 14.26
C THR A 124 -18.75 2.92 13.14
N ARG A 125 -19.83 2.14 13.29
CA ARG A 125 -20.37 1.31 12.22
C ARG A 125 -21.17 2.22 11.27
N PRO A 126 -21.06 2.08 9.93
CA PRO A 126 -20.39 1.00 9.19
C PRO A 126 -18.89 1.17 8.92
N VAL A 127 -18.30 2.34 9.19
CA VAL A 127 -16.91 2.68 8.80
C VAL A 127 -15.89 1.64 9.24
N HIS A 128 -15.79 1.38 10.55
CA HIS A 128 -14.80 0.41 11.05
C HIS A 128 -15.12 -1.03 10.61
N ALA A 129 -16.41 -1.37 10.47
CA ALA A 129 -16.82 -2.70 10.04
C ALA A 129 -16.38 -2.98 8.58
N ASP A 130 -16.60 -2.02 7.68
CA ASP A 130 -16.16 -2.15 6.28
C ASP A 130 -14.64 -2.07 6.15
N PHE A 131 -13.96 -1.28 6.99
CA PHE A 131 -12.49 -1.29 7.07
C PHE A 131 -11.95 -2.70 7.39
N LEU A 132 -12.57 -3.41 8.34
CA LEU A 132 -12.17 -4.77 8.69
C LEU A 132 -12.53 -5.79 7.60
N ARG A 133 -13.67 -5.63 6.91
CA ARG A 133 -14.05 -6.50 5.78
C ARG A 133 -13.03 -6.49 4.64
N VAL A 134 -12.38 -5.36 4.38
CA VAL A 134 -11.27 -5.29 3.41
C VAL A 134 -10.11 -6.21 3.81
N ASN A 135 -9.87 -6.45 5.10
CA ASN A 135 -8.82 -7.37 5.56
C ASN A 135 -9.07 -8.81 5.05
N GLU A 136 -10.32 -9.24 4.96
CA GLU A 136 -10.68 -10.56 4.46
C GLU A 136 -10.32 -10.74 2.98
N LEU A 137 -10.45 -9.67 2.19
CA LEU A 137 -10.07 -9.64 0.79
C LEU A 137 -8.54 -9.67 0.64
N LEU A 138 -7.85 -8.86 1.44
CA LEU A 138 -6.40 -8.79 1.42
C LEU A 138 -5.73 -10.09 1.87
N ALA A 139 -6.33 -10.82 2.82
CA ALA A 139 -5.85 -12.14 3.22
C ALA A 139 -5.85 -13.15 2.06
N GLN A 140 -6.84 -13.07 1.16
CA GLN A 140 -6.90 -13.93 -0.04
C GLN A 140 -5.78 -13.59 -1.02
N VAL A 141 -5.54 -12.29 -1.25
CA VAL A 141 -4.47 -11.81 -2.13
C VAL A 141 -3.09 -12.17 -1.56
N GLU A 142 -2.88 -12.00 -0.26
CA GLU A 142 -1.62 -12.37 0.41
C GLU A 142 -1.34 -13.87 0.29
N ALA A 143 -2.35 -14.71 0.51
CA ALA A 143 -2.22 -16.16 0.37
C ALA A 143 -1.88 -16.58 -1.06
N GLN A 144 -2.51 -15.95 -2.07
CA GLN A 144 -2.22 -16.21 -3.47
C GLN A 144 -0.78 -15.78 -3.83
N ALA A 145 -0.40 -14.55 -3.48
CA ALA A 145 0.93 -14.02 -3.77
C ALA A 145 2.04 -14.86 -3.12
N ARG A 146 1.82 -15.32 -1.89
CA ARG A 146 2.76 -16.20 -1.19
C ARG A 146 2.95 -17.54 -1.93
N GLY A 147 1.86 -18.14 -2.40
CA GLY A 147 1.91 -19.38 -3.19
C GLY A 147 2.64 -19.25 -4.52
N GLU A 148 2.65 -18.06 -5.14
CA GLU A 148 3.37 -17.78 -6.38
C GLU A 148 4.88 -17.55 -6.14
N VAL A 149 5.23 -16.94 -5.00
CA VAL A 149 6.62 -16.53 -4.69
C VAL A 149 7.43 -17.63 -3.98
N GLU A 150 6.81 -18.41 -3.08
CA GLU A 150 7.50 -19.44 -2.30
C GLU A 150 8.25 -20.49 -3.15
N PRO A 151 7.67 -21.03 -4.25
CA PRO A 151 8.37 -21.99 -5.11
C PRO A 151 9.62 -21.41 -5.77
N GLU A 152 9.59 -20.12 -6.14
CA GLU A 152 10.75 -19.45 -6.72
C GLU A 152 11.84 -19.20 -5.67
N LEU A 153 11.46 -18.78 -4.46
CA LEU A 153 12.41 -18.61 -3.35
C LEU A 153 13.09 -19.91 -2.91
N LEU A 154 12.39 -21.05 -3.03
CA LEU A 154 12.94 -22.37 -2.71
C LEU A 154 14.02 -22.84 -3.69
N LYS A 155 14.08 -22.29 -4.92
CA LYS A 155 15.13 -22.60 -5.89
C LYS A 155 16.49 -22.01 -5.50
N PHE A 156 16.51 -21.05 -4.56
CA PHE A 156 17.71 -20.39 -4.10
C PHE A 156 18.01 -20.78 -2.64
N ALA A 157 19.15 -21.46 -2.43
CA ALA A 157 19.65 -21.90 -1.12
C ALA A 157 20.81 -21.01 -0.62
N THR A 158 20.85 -19.75 -1.07
CA THR A 158 21.88 -18.79 -0.69
C THR A 158 21.50 -18.08 0.61
N LYS A 159 22.48 -17.54 1.34
CA LYS A 159 22.26 -16.80 2.61
C LYS A 159 21.34 -15.59 2.41
N GLU A 160 21.40 -15.04 1.21
CA GLU A 160 20.63 -13.93 0.68
C GLU A 160 19.14 -14.29 0.50
N ALA A 161 18.87 -15.47 -0.06
CA ALA A 161 17.51 -15.98 -0.18
C ALA A 161 16.88 -16.21 1.20
N GLU A 162 17.67 -16.62 2.20
CA GLU A 162 17.20 -16.73 3.59
C GLU A 162 16.84 -15.37 4.19
N ALA A 163 17.60 -14.30 3.91
CA ALA A 163 17.24 -12.95 4.34
C ALA A 163 15.91 -12.49 3.72
N LEU A 164 15.70 -12.73 2.41
CA LEU A 164 14.46 -12.39 1.73
C LEU A 164 13.28 -13.22 2.24
N LYS A 165 13.47 -14.53 2.46
CA LYS A 165 12.47 -15.41 3.10
C LYS A 165 12.08 -14.91 4.48
N HIS A 166 13.04 -14.44 5.28
CA HIS A 166 12.74 -13.85 6.58
C HIS A 166 11.91 -12.57 6.46
N ILE A 167 12.24 -11.67 5.53
CA ILE A 167 11.46 -10.46 5.29
C ILE A 167 10.02 -10.82 4.90
N VAL A 168 9.84 -11.72 3.92
CA VAL A 168 8.52 -12.18 3.44
C VAL A 168 7.72 -12.93 4.50
N GLY A 169 8.40 -13.73 5.33
CA GLY A 169 7.78 -14.45 6.44
C GLY A 169 7.39 -13.53 7.59
N SER A 170 8.11 -12.42 7.78
CA SER A 170 7.82 -11.43 8.83
C SER A 170 6.76 -10.40 8.44
N PHE A 171 6.56 -10.19 7.14
CA PHE A 171 5.61 -9.23 6.62
C PHE A 171 4.17 -9.76 6.67
N SER A 172 3.24 -8.92 7.13
CA SER A 172 1.82 -9.23 7.24
C SER A 172 0.99 -7.99 6.94
N ILE A 173 0.12 -8.07 5.93
CA ILE A 173 -0.77 -6.95 5.58
C ILE A 173 -1.74 -6.67 6.72
N ALA A 174 -2.21 -7.71 7.41
CA ALA A 174 -3.08 -7.57 8.58
C ALA A 174 -2.45 -6.69 9.66
N ARG A 175 -1.20 -6.97 10.04
CA ARG A 175 -0.49 -6.18 11.07
C ARG A 175 -0.23 -4.73 10.61
N ALA A 176 0.09 -4.53 9.33
CA ALA A 176 0.22 -3.19 8.76
C ALA A 176 -1.09 -2.41 8.86
N ARG A 177 -2.23 -3.06 8.61
CA ARG A 177 -3.56 -2.44 8.71
C ARG A 177 -3.99 -2.17 10.15
N ASP A 178 -3.63 -3.03 11.10
CA ASP A 178 -3.83 -2.76 12.53
C ASP A 178 -3.08 -1.49 12.94
N MET A 179 -1.82 -1.35 12.50
CA MET A 179 -1.03 -0.14 12.75
C MET A 179 -1.61 1.10 12.07
N ALA A 180 -2.12 0.95 10.84
CA ALA A 180 -2.82 2.03 10.15
C ALA A 180 -4.06 2.47 10.93
N TRP A 181 -4.83 1.53 11.49
CA TRP A 181 -5.99 1.85 12.32
C TRP A 181 -5.61 2.60 13.60
N CYS A 182 -4.58 2.16 14.32
CA CYS A 182 -4.05 2.92 15.46
C CYS A 182 -3.63 4.35 15.06
N THR A 183 -3.10 4.51 13.85
CA THR A 183 -2.73 5.83 13.32
C THR A 183 -3.96 6.68 13.02
N VAL A 184 -5.04 6.09 12.50
CA VAL A 184 -6.35 6.76 12.36
C VAL A 184 -6.84 7.26 13.71
N GLU A 185 -6.85 6.40 14.74
CA GLU A 185 -7.29 6.76 16.10
C GLU A 185 -6.43 7.86 16.71
N ALA A 186 -5.13 7.89 16.41
CA ALA A 186 -4.22 8.94 16.86
C ALA A 186 -4.45 10.27 16.12
N LEU A 187 -4.62 10.24 14.79
CA LEU A 187 -4.72 11.43 13.95
C LEU A 187 -6.11 12.07 13.98
N TRP A 188 -7.18 11.28 14.09
CA TRP A 188 -8.56 11.77 14.09
C TRP A 188 -8.84 12.89 15.12
N PRO A 189 -8.48 12.78 16.41
CA PRO A 189 -8.71 13.86 17.37
C PRO A 189 -7.82 15.09 17.13
N GLN A 190 -6.73 14.95 16.37
CA GLN A 190 -5.80 16.04 16.06
C GLN A 190 -6.24 16.87 14.85
N ARG A 191 -7.21 16.40 14.05
CA ARG A 191 -7.57 16.98 12.73
C ARG A 191 -7.93 18.48 12.76
N GLU A 192 -8.49 18.97 13.87
CA GLU A 192 -8.84 20.39 14.07
C GLU A 192 -7.67 21.22 14.65
N ILE A 193 -6.59 20.56 15.05
CA ILE A 193 -5.36 21.15 15.58
C ILE A 193 -4.28 21.00 14.51
N HIS A 194 -4.40 21.75 13.41
CA HIS A 194 -3.59 21.60 12.19
C HIS A 194 -2.09 21.43 12.46
N ARG A 195 -1.49 22.26 13.31
CA ARG A 195 -0.06 22.15 13.63
C ARG A 195 0.32 20.79 14.22
N LEU A 196 -0.51 20.25 15.10
CA LEU A 196 -0.25 18.94 15.73
C LEU A 196 -0.47 17.82 14.71
N TYR A 197 -1.56 17.89 13.95
CA TYR A 197 -1.85 16.95 12.86
C TYR A 197 -0.69 16.89 11.85
N ASP A 198 -0.29 18.03 11.29
CA ASP A 198 0.78 18.13 10.29
C ASP A 198 2.12 17.62 10.83
N THR A 199 2.41 17.90 12.12
CA THR A 199 3.62 17.38 12.77
C THR A 199 3.58 15.86 12.89
N SER A 200 2.45 15.29 13.30
CA SER A 200 2.27 13.84 13.43
C SER A 200 2.37 13.14 12.07
N VAL A 201 1.75 13.71 11.02
CA VAL A 201 1.85 13.20 9.65
C VAL A 201 3.30 13.26 9.15
N ALA A 202 4.02 14.37 9.39
CA ALA A 202 5.42 14.49 9.00
C ALA A 202 6.32 13.45 9.72
N ILE A 203 6.09 13.20 11.01
CA ILE A 203 6.82 12.17 11.76
C ILE A 203 6.51 10.77 11.22
N LEU A 204 5.24 10.50 10.92
CA LEU A 204 4.81 9.24 10.31
C LEU A 204 5.52 9.02 8.97
N ALA A 205 5.48 10.01 8.07
CA ALA A 205 6.12 9.93 6.76
C ALA A 205 7.62 9.62 6.87
N GLN A 206 8.33 10.28 7.78
CA GLN A 206 9.77 10.04 8.01
C GLN A 206 10.05 8.65 8.57
N THR A 207 9.20 8.15 9.47
CA THR A 207 9.35 6.82 10.08
C THR A 207 9.09 5.72 9.05
N VAL A 208 8.01 5.85 8.29
CA VAL A 208 7.67 4.95 7.18
C VAL A 208 8.77 4.98 6.12
N GLY A 209 9.30 6.16 5.80
CA GLY A 209 10.43 6.32 4.89
C GLY A 209 11.73 5.66 5.38
N LEU A 210 11.99 5.65 6.69
CA LEU A 210 13.14 4.93 7.25
C LEU A 210 13.00 3.42 7.04
N THR A 211 11.83 2.86 7.32
CA THR A 211 11.54 1.44 7.05
C THR A 211 11.66 1.13 5.55
N GLY A 212 11.14 2.02 4.69
CA GLY A 212 11.24 1.88 3.24
C GLY A 212 12.69 1.78 2.76
N ARG A 213 13.61 2.58 3.30
CA ARG A 213 15.05 2.50 2.98
C ARG A 213 15.67 1.15 3.31
N LEU A 214 15.24 0.53 4.41
CA LEU A 214 15.70 -0.81 4.78
C LEU A 214 15.14 -1.87 3.83
N LEU A 215 13.86 -1.74 3.45
CA LEU A 215 13.19 -2.69 2.56
C LEU A 215 13.81 -2.72 1.16
N VAL A 216 14.27 -1.59 0.64
CA VAL A 216 14.93 -1.51 -0.70
C VAL A 216 16.44 -1.71 -0.64
N THR A 217 17.02 -2.15 0.49
CA THR A 217 18.45 -2.43 0.55
C THR A 217 18.79 -3.65 -0.33
N PRO A 218 19.72 -3.55 -1.29
CA PRO A 218 20.06 -4.65 -2.19
C PRO A 218 20.51 -5.93 -1.48
N VAL A 219 20.14 -7.07 -2.04
CA VAL A 219 20.59 -8.40 -1.57
C VAL A 219 21.34 -9.09 -2.72
N ILE A 220 22.68 -9.13 -2.65
CA ILE A 220 23.61 -9.51 -3.76
C ILE A 220 24.04 -10.99 -3.71
N PRO A 221 24.13 -11.72 -4.85
CA PRO A 221 24.22 -11.16 -6.19
C PRO A 221 22.93 -11.30 -6.99
N ALA A 222 22.40 -10.15 -7.38
CA ALA A 222 21.45 -10.03 -8.47
C ALA A 222 22.12 -10.49 -9.78
N SER A 223 21.92 -11.76 -10.15
CA SER A 223 21.97 -12.21 -11.55
C SER A 223 21.33 -13.61 -11.68
N ALA A 224 20.46 -13.75 -12.70
CA ALA A 224 19.53 -14.84 -13.02
C ALA A 224 18.15 -14.58 -12.38
N PHE A 225 17.22 -13.85 -12.98
CA PHE A 225 16.77 -13.95 -14.36
C PHE A 225 16.23 -12.61 -14.85
N ASP A 226 16.47 -12.36 -16.14
CA ASP A 226 15.74 -11.37 -16.93
C ASP A 226 14.25 -11.70 -17.01
#